data_AF-A0A944R6A5-F1
#
_entry.id   AF-A0A944R6A5-F1
#
_cell.length_a   1.000
_cell.length_b   1.000
_cell.length_c   1.000
_cell.angle_alpha   90.00
_cell.angle_beta   90.00
_cell.angle_gamma   90.00
#
_symmetry.space_group_name_H-M   'P 1'
#
loop_
_entity.id
_entity.type
_entity.pdbx_description
1 polymer ?
#
loop_
_entity_poly.entity_id
_entity_poly.type
_entity_poly.pdbx_seq_one_letter_code
_entity_poly.pdbx_strand_id
1 'polypeptide(L)'
;MPLISTLSYANQQNTDNLDQNTVYRLDLFTESLKPILKKNLKTGAVYFRYSSISGHHVWSRFSEEKRFDFAMGPGSVQPAWKFDVREGRDDQLRLLENRSPELYKRLMVQGSRPMIKLLENGHWELDIASNEGRVFDLESGERWEWHGGRQIRVVHAGGIHWKYHNQNYQPAHNVMVAW
;
A
#
# COMPACT_ATOMS: atom_id res chain seq x y z
N MET A 1 30.55 -6.06 -20.05
CA MET A 1 30.23 -5.42 -18.75
C MET A 1 28.89 -4.71 -18.89
N PRO A 2 27.73 -5.36 -18.62
CA PRO A 2 26.48 -4.65 -18.55
C PRO A 2 26.35 -3.99 -17.16
N LEU A 3 25.94 -2.72 -17.14
CA LEU A 3 25.52 -2.01 -15.94
C LEU A 3 24.32 -2.74 -15.34
N ILE A 4 24.51 -3.42 -14.22
CA ILE A 4 23.41 -3.94 -13.41
C ILE A 4 22.70 -2.72 -12.84
N SER A 5 21.63 -2.26 -13.49
CA SER A 5 20.68 -1.36 -12.84
C SER A 5 20.06 -2.17 -11.71
N THR A 6 20.48 -1.93 -10.48
CA THR A 6 19.79 -2.42 -9.28
C THR A 6 18.40 -1.81 -9.28
N LEU A 7 17.44 -2.52 -9.87
CA LEU A 7 16.03 -2.28 -9.68
C LEU A 7 15.78 -2.43 -8.17
N SER A 8 15.62 -1.30 -7.48
CA SER A 8 15.20 -1.29 -6.09
C SER A 8 13.72 -1.65 -6.05
N TYR A 9 13.46 -2.95 -5.94
CA TYR A 9 12.11 -3.50 -5.83
C TYR A 9 11.44 -3.03 -4.55
N ALA A 10 10.12 -2.85 -4.60
CA ALA A 10 9.33 -2.41 -3.46
C ALA A 10 9.00 -3.55 -2.49
N ASN A 11 10.00 -4.39 -2.19
CA ASN A 11 9.84 -5.52 -1.29
C ASN A 11 10.07 -5.05 0.15
N GLN A 12 9.02 -5.07 0.98
CA GLN A 12 9.09 -4.77 2.41
C GLN A 12 10.03 -5.70 3.19
N GLN A 13 10.34 -6.88 2.64
CA GLN A 13 11.20 -7.90 3.27
C GLN A 13 12.70 -7.66 3.05
N ASN A 14 13.08 -6.79 2.10
CA ASN A 14 14.49 -6.49 1.82
C ASN A 14 14.65 -5.00 1.47
N THR A 15 14.88 -4.19 2.50
CA THR A 15 14.93 -2.73 2.41
C THR A 15 16.29 -2.15 2.78
N ASP A 16 17.29 -3.00 3.05
CA ASP A 16 18.59 -2.61 3.61
C ASP A 16 19.39 -1.67 2.70
N ASN A 17 19.11 -1.72 1.40
CA ASN A 17 19.76 -0.87 0.39
C ASN A 17 19.06 0.49 0.18
N LEU A 18 17.97 0.77 0.90
CA LEU A 18 17.22 2.02 0.79
C LEU A 18 17.65 3.01 1.87
N ASP A 19 17.70 4.29 1.49
CA ASP A 19 18.00 5.36 2.44
C ASP A 19 16.81 5.55 3.40
N GLN A 20 17.10 5.49 4.69
CA GLN A 20 16.12 5.66 5.76
C GLN A 20 15.51 7.08 5.78
N ASN A 21 16.24 8.08 5.26
CA ASN A 21 15.77 9.47 5.22
C ASN A 21 14.95 9.81 3.97
N THR A 22 14.91 8.90 3.00
CA THR A 22 14.24 9.12 1.72
C THR A 22 12.83 8.52 1.74
N VAL A 23 11.88 9.29 1.22
CA VAL A 23 10.53 8.80 0.90
C VAL A 23 10.51 8.44 -0.58
N TYR A 24 9.93 7.28 -0.88
CA TYR A 24 9.80 6.79 -2.24
C TYR A 24 8.32 6.73 -2.63
N ARG A 25 8.06 6.95 -3.92
CA ARG A 25 6.77 6.65 -4.55
C ARG A 25 6.92 5.40 -5.40
N LEU A 26 5.83 4.64 -5.55
CA LEU A 26 5.77 3.55 -6.51
C LEU A 26 5.41 4.09 -7.88
N ASP A 27 6.20 3.75 -8.86
CA ASP A 27 5.77 3.80 -10.25
C ASP A 27 5.08 2.46 -10.57
N LEU A 28 3.74 2.48 -10.65
CA LEU A 28 2.93 1.28 -10.84
C LEU A 28 3.18 0.57 -12.18
N PHE A 29 3.72 1.27 -13.18
CA PHE A 29 3.96 0.68 -14.50
C PHE A 29 5.28 -0.06 -14.56
N THR A 30 6.32 0.55 -13.99
CA THR A 30 7.66 -0.03 -13.95
C THR A 30 7.91 -0.86 -12.70
N GLU A 31 6.97 -0.87 -11.75
CA GLU A 31 7.10 -1.43 -10.40
C GLU A 31 8.36 -0.95 -9.67
N SER A 32 8.83 0.26 -10.01
CA SER A 32 10.07 0.82 -9.48
C SER A 32 9.80 1.88 -8.41
N LEU A 33 10.63 1.89 -7.37
CA LEU A 33 10.62 2.95 -6.38
C LEU A 33 11.38 4.16 -6.90
N LYS A 34 10.71 5.32 -6.88
CA LYS A 34 11.31 6.61 -7.26
C LYS A 34 11.37 7.53 -6.04
N PRO A 35 12.53 8.11 -5.72
CA PRO A 35 12.62 9.05 -4.60
C PRO A 35 11.74 10.27 -4.86
N ILE A 36 11.12 10.80 -3.80
CA ILE A 36 10.29 12.01 -3.86
C ILE A 36 10.68 12.97 -2.74
N LEU A 37 10.80 14.26 -3.09
CA LEU A 37 11.04 15.31 -2.11
C LEU A 37 9.81 15.48 -1.20
N LYS A 38 10.04 15.65 0.10
CA LYS A 38 8.97 15.83 1.11
C LYS A 38 7.99 16.96 0.75
N LYS A 39 8.46 18.03 0.10
CA LYS A 39 7.61 19.15 -0.36
C LYS A 39 6.63 18.78 -1.49
N ASN A 40 6.87 17.67 -2.18
CA ASN A 40 6.06 17.19 -3.30
C ASN A 40 5.09 16.07 -2.88
N LEU A 41 5.02 15.73 -1.59
CA LEU A 41 4.08 14.75 -1.08
C LEU A 41 2.66 15.26 -1.24
N LYS A 42 1.78 14.39 -1.77
CA LYS A 42 0.38 14.68 -1.99
C LYS A 42 -0.44 14.08 -0.86
N THR A 43 -1.32 14.88 -0.29
CA THR A 43 -2.29 14.41 0.69
C THR A 43 -3.13 13.27 0.13
N GLY A 44 -3.32 12.24 0.95
CA GLY A 44 -4.06 11.05 0.63
C GLY A 44 -3.30 10.00 -0.19
N ALA A 45 -2.11 10.32 -0.71
CA ALA A 45 -1.31 9.42 -1.53
C ALA A 45 -0.55 8.38 -0.69
N VAL A 46 -0.19 7.27 -1.32
CA VAL A 46 0.58 6.17 -0.71
C VAL A 46 2.05 6.30 -1.08
N TYR A 47 2.91 6.14 -0.08
CA TYR A 47 4.35 6.25 -0.20
C TYR A 47 5.05 5.11 0.55
N PHE A 48 6.27 4.83 0.13
CA PHE A 48 7.17 3.91 0.81
C PHE A 48 8.18 4.71 1.63
N ARG A 49 8.19 4.51 2.94
CA ARG A 49 8.99 5.31 3.88
C ARG A 49 9.57 4.43 4.97
N TYR A 50 10.71 4.83 5.52
CA TYR A 50 11.27 4.14 6.68
C TYR A 50 10.38 4.32 7.92
N SER A 51 10.16 3.26 8.67
CA SER A 51 9.60 3.34 10.01
C SER A 51 10.64 3.02 11.06
N SER A 52 10.85 3.96 11.98
CA SER A 52 11.65 3.71 13.18
C SER A 52 10.97 2.76 14.15
N ILE A 53 9.63 2.60 14.07
CA ILE A 53 8.88 1.68 14.94
C ILE A 53 9.08 0.23 14.47
N SER A 54 8.93 -0.03 13.17
CA SER A 54 9.12 -1.37 12.61
C SER A 54 10.57 -1.70 12.27
N GLY A 55 11.45 -0.70 12.20
CA GLY A 55 12.86 -0.86 11.87
C GLY A 55 13.16 -1.08 10.38
N HIS A 56 12.16 -0.99 9.51
CA HIS A 56 12.28 -1.20 8.06
C HIS A 56 11.37 -0.25 7.27
N HIS A 57 11.48 -0.22 5.94
CA HIS A 57 10.56 0.56 5.11
C HIS A 57 9.18 -0.09 5.06
N VAL A 58 8.15 0.76 5.11
CA VAL A 58 6.73 0.38 5.10
C VAL A 58 5.96 1.25 4.14
N TRP A 59 4.87 0.72 3.63
CA TRP A 59 3.88 1.49 2.90
C TRP A 59 3.03 2.31 3.89
N SER A 60 2.87 3.59 3.61
CA SER A 60 2.09 4.51 4.45
C SER A 60 1.30 5.47 3.59
N ARG A 61 0.19 5.96 4.14
CA ARG A 61 -0.60 7.01 3.51
C ARG A 61 -0.21 8.37 4.08
N PHE A 62 -0.04 9.38 3.23
CA PHE A 62 0.23 10.73 3.71
C PHE A 62 -1.08 11.45 4.05
N SER A 63 -1.23 11.94 5.28
CA SER A 63 -2.47 12.51 5.80
C SER A 63 -2.58 14.02 5.56
N GLU A 64 -3.78 14.55 5.80
CA GLU A 64 -4.05 16.00 5.78
C GLU A 64 -3.22 16.74 6.83
N GLU A 65 -2.91 16.08 7.96
CA GLU A 65 -2.07 16.60 9.03
C GLU A 65 -0.57 16.58 8.69
N LYS A 66 -0.21 16.24 7.44
CA LYS A 66 1.17 16.10 6.95
C LYS A 66 1.98 15.05 7.72
N ARG A 67 1.31 13.96 8.13
CA ARG A 67 1.94 12.80 8.78
C ARG A 67 1.78 11.56 7.91
N PHE A 68 2.56 10.53 8.21
CA PHE A 68 2.35 9.21 7.60
C PHE A 68 1.44 8.39 8.50
N ASP A 69 0.26 8.08 7.99
CA ASP A 69 -0.69 7.18 8.63
C ASP A 69 -0.36 5.74 8.21
N PHE A 70 -0.44 4.85 9.20
CA PHE A 70 -0.28 3.40 9.10
C PHE A 70 1.12 2.94 8.65
N ALA A 71 1.48 1.73 9.09
CA ALA A 71 2.44 0.87 8.42
C ALA A 71 1.67 -0.28 7.76
N MET A 72 1.32 -0.13 6.49
CA MET A 72 0.46 -1.11 5.80
C MET A 72 1.17 -2.46 5.70
N GLY A 73 0.49 -3.49 6.19
CA GLY A 73 0.85 -4.88 6.05
C GLY A 73 0.22 -5.54 4.84
N PRO A 74 0.63 -6.79 4.53
CA PRO A 74 0.02 -7.63 3.49
C PRO A 74 -1.51 -7.62 3.59
N GLY A 75 -2.23 -7.82 2.49
CA GLY A 75 -3.69 -7.80 2.43
C GLY A 75 -4.34 -6.41 2.54
N SER A 76 -3.57 -5.35 2.78
CA SER A 76 -4.03 -3.96 2.67
C SER A 76 -4.40 -3.64 1.23
N VAL A 77 -5.48 -2.89 1.03
CA VAL A 77 -6.05 -2.57 -0.29
C VAL A 77 -6.19 -1.05 -0.43
N GLN A 78 -5.67 -0.50 -1.52
CA GLN A 78 -5.75 0.93 -1.82
C GLN A 78 -6.19 1.15 -3.27
N PRO A 79 -6.92 2.25 -3.56
CA PRO A 79 -7.16 2.65 -4.93
C PRO A 79 -5.85 2.98 -5.65
N ALA A 80 -5.67 2.51 -6.89
CA ALA A 80 -4.44 2.73 -7.66
C ALA A 80 -4.10 4.22 -7.84
N TRP A 81 -5.10 5.09 -7.98
CA TRP A 81 -4.90 6.55 -8.15
C TRP A 81 -4.22 7.23 -6.96
N LYS A 82 -4.17 6.59 -5.78
CA LYS A 82 -3.43 7.12 -4.63
C LYS A 82 -1.91 6.97 -4.77
N PHE A 83 -1.40 6.19 -5.72
CA PHE A 83 0.05 6.01 -5.91
C PHE A 83 0.55 7.02 -6.95
N ASP A 84 0.79 8.28 -6.55
CA ASP A 84 1.24 9.45 -7.35
C ASP A 84 1.61 9.18 -8.84
N VAL A 85 0.60 8.86 -9.66
CA VAL A 85 0.77 8.49 -11.06
C VAL A 85 0.93 9.78 -11.86
N ARG A 86 2.10 9.98 -12.47
CA ARG A 86 2.44 11.25 -13.16
C ARG A 86 2.38 11.18 -14.69
N GLU A 87 2.18 9.99 -15.25
CA GLU A 87 2.03 9.84 -16.70
C GLU A 87 0.67 10.38 -17.15
N GLY A 88 0.61 10.97 -18.35
CA GLY A 88 -0.65 11.44 -18.93
C GLY A 88 -1.63 10.29 -19.14
N ARG A 89 -2.93 10.58 -19.07
CA ARG A 89 -4.01 9.56 -19.19
C ARG A 89 -3.82 8.64 -20.40
N ASP A 90 -3.37 9.17 -21.53
CA ASP A 90 -3.18 8.40 -22.77
C ASP A 90 -1.97 7.47 -22.73
N ASP A 91 -0.87 7.89 -22.06
CA ASP A 91 0.30 7.05 -21.84
C ASP A 91 0.00 5.92 -20.86
N GLN A 92 -0.78 6.23 -19.81
CA GLN A 92 -1.27 5.23 -18.85
C GLN A 92 -2.13 4.16 -19.55
N LEU A 93 -3.05 4.58 -20.43
CA LEU A 93 -3.93 3.67 -21.17
C LEU A 93 -3.15 2.74 -22.08
N ARG A 94 -2.14 3.25 -22.80
CA ARG A 94 -1.27 2.44 -23.69
C ARG A 94 -0.37 1.47 -22.93
N LEU A 95 0.16 1.88 -21.77
CA LEU A 95 0.99 1.00 -20.94
C LEU A 95 0.15 -0.10 -20.25
N LEU A 96 -1.09 0.23 -19.87
CA LEU A 96 -2.03 -0.72 -19.28
C LEU A 96 -2.57 -1.74 -20.28
N GLU A 97 -2.95 -1.29 -21.48
CA GLU A 97 -3.42 -2.18 -22.56
C GLU A 97 -2.40 -3.28 -22.87
N ASN A 98 -1.11 -2.93 -22.89
CA ASN A 98 -0.04 -3.86 -23.23
C ASN A 98 0.36 -4.82 -22.10
N ARG A 99 0.36 -4.38 -20.83
CA ARG A 99 0.86 -5.19 -19.70
C ARG A 99 -0.23 -5.89 -18.90
N SER A 100 -1.41 -5.28 -18.77
CA SER A 100 -2.53 -5.86 -18.03
C SER A 100 -3.85 -5.53 -18.74
N PRO A 101 -4.17 -6.28 -19.82
CA PRO A 101 -5.38 -6.05 -20.62
C PRO A 101 -6.67 -6.10 -19.79
N GLU A 102 -6.69 -6.87 -18.70
CA GLU A 102 -7.83 -6.94 -17.80
C GLU A 102 -8.00 -5.70 -16.92
N LEU A 103 -6.91 -5.14 -16.39
CA LEU A 103 -6.95 -3.88 -15.62
C LEU A 103 -7.37 -2.72 -16.51
N TYR A 104 -6.88 -2.70 -17.75
CA TYR A 104 -7.30 -1.78 -18.79
C TYR A 104 -8.80 -1.89 -19.11
N LYS A 105 -9.31 -3.10 -19.37
CA LYS A 105 -10.74 -3.32 -19.64
C LYS A 105 -11.63 -2.82 -18.51
N ARG A 106 -11.25 -3.02 -17.23
CA ARG A 106 -12.06 -2.55 -16.09
C ARG A 106 -12.04 -1.05 -15.91
N LEU A 107 -10.88 -0.42 -16.08
CA LEU A 107 -10.75 1.04 -16.11
C LEU A 107 -11.64 1.67 -17.20
N MET A 108 -11.72 1.04 -18.36
CA MET A 108 -12.48 1.53 -19.51
C MET A 108 -13.99 1.25 -19.42
N VAL A 109 -14.41 0.12 -18.84
CA VAL A 109 -15.82 -0.31 -18.85
C VAL A 109 -16.65 0.31 -17.72
N GLN A 110 -16.05 0.62 -16.56
CA GLN A 110 -16.83 0.98 -15.37
C GLN A 110 -16.65 2.41 -14.86
N GLY A 111 -15.68 3.19 -15.37
CA GLY A 111 -15.26 4.43 -14.69
C GLY A 111 -14.84 4.20 -13.23
N SER A 112 -14.59 2.93 -12.85
CA SER A 112 -14.31 2.50 -11.49
C SER A 112 -12.85 2.75 -11.15
N ARG A 113 -12.61 3.05 -9.87
CA ARG A 113 -11.28 3.27 -9.31
C ARG A 113 -10.69 1.89 -9.01
N PRO A 114 -9.78 1.34 -9.84
CA PRO A 114 -9.26 -0.01 -9.61
C PRO A 114 -8.57 -0.07 -8.26
N MET A 115 -8.84 -1.14 -7.52
CA MET A 115 -8.24 -1.42 -6.24
C MET A 115 -7.02 -2.30 -6.44
N ILE A 116 -5.97 -2.05 -5.67
CA ILE A 116 -4.77 -2.88 -5.65
C ILE A 116 -4.50 -3.34 -4.22
N LYS A 117 -4.08 -4.60 -4.09
CA LYS A 117 -3.81 -5.27 -2.81
C LYS A 117 -2.31 -5.48 -2.65
N LEU A 118 -1.82 -5.17 -1.46
CA LEU A 118 -0.46 -5.44 -1.03
C LEU A 118 -0.29 -6.94 -0.75
N LEU A 119 0.67 -7.58 -1.39
CA LEU A 119 1.03 -8.98 -1.23
C LEU A 119 2.08 -9.17 -0.14
N GLU A 120 2.28 -10.43 0.29
CA GLU A 120 3.30 -10.80 1.29
C GLU A 120 4.71 -10.42 0.87
N ASN A 121 5.00 -10.46 -0.44
CA ASN A 121 6.29 -10.10 -1.03
C ASN A 121 6.48 -8.57 -1.21
N GLY A 122 5.54 -7.75 -0.72
CA GLY A 122 5.59 -6.29 -0.84
C GLY A 122 5.07 -5.71 -2.16
N HIS A 123 4.68 -6.56 -3.13
CA HIS A 123 4.13 -6.11 -4.41
C HIS A 123 2.67 -5.71 -4.28
N TRP A 124 2.22 -4.84 -5.20
CA TRP A 124 0.81 -4.46 -5.32
C TRP A 124 0.22 -5.12 -6.57
N GLU A 125 -0.85 -5.89 -6.40
CA GLU A 125 -1.57 -6.55 -7.49
C GLU A 125 -3.00 -6.03 -7.62
N LEU A 126 -3.63 -6.21 -8.78
CA LEU A 126 -5.05 -5.88 -8.95
C LEU A 126 -5.92 -6.70 -8.00
N ASP A 127 -6.72 -6.00 -7.20
CA ASP A 127 -7.76 -6.64 -6.41
C ASP A 127 -9.08 -6.61 -7.16
N ILE A 128 -9.58 -7.80 -7.48
CA ILE A 128 -10.81 -8.01 -8.24
C ILE A 128 -12.04 -7.98 -7.33
N ALA A 129 -11.88 -8.22 -6.03
CA ALA A 129 -12.98 -8.44 -5.11
C ALA A 129 -13.37 -7.20 -4.29
N SER A 130 -12.45 -6.24 -4.15
CA SER A 130 -12.67 -5.08 -3.28
C SER A 130 -13.21 -3.87 -4.03
N ASN A 131 -14.22 -3.24 -3.44
CA ASN A 131 -14.77 -1.96 -3.90
C ASN A 131 -14.35 -0.78 -3.00
N GLU A 132 -13.72 -1.06 -1.86
CA GLU A 132 -13.36 -0.10 -0.83
C GLU A 132 -11.95 -0.34 -0.30
N GLY A 133 -11.33 0.70 0.26
CA GLY A 133 -9.99 0.62 0.82
C GLY A 133 -9.99 -0.13 2.15
N ARG A 134 -8.89 -0.84 2.43
CA ARG A 134 -8.64 -1.51 3.70
C ARG A 134 -7.18 -1.39 4.06
N VAL A 135 -6.87 -1.21 5.34
CA VAL A 135 -5.49 -1.24 5.85
C VAL A 135 -5.43 -2.19 7.03
N PHE A 136 -4.41 -3.04 7.02
CA PHE A 136 -3.91 -3.70 8.21
C PHE A 136 -2.65 -2.98 8.63
N ASP A 137 -2.66 -2.37 9.81
CA ASP A 137 -1.54 -1.60 10.31
C ASP A 137 -0.62 -2.50 11.15
N LEU A 138 0.61 -2.69 10.69
CA LEU A 138 1.62 -3.53 11.33
C LEU A 138 2.10 -2.94 12.66
N GLU A 139 2.05 -1.62 12.83
CA GLU A 139 2.55 -0.95 14.03
C GLU A 139 1.53 -1.04 15.18
N SER A 140 0.25 -0.78 14.89
CA SER A 140 -0.82 -0.84 15.89
C SER A 140 -1.49 -2.22 16.00
N GLY A 141 -1.36 -3.06 14.98
CA GLY A 141 -2.14 -4.29 14.85
C GLY A 141 -3.62 -4.04 14.57
N GLU A 142 -4.03 -2.82 14.24
CA GLU A 142 -5.43 -2.50 13.95
C GLU A 142 -5.80 -2.72 12.48
N ARG A 143 -7.08 -2.99 12.21
CA ARG A 143 -7.66 -3.00 10.86
C ARG A 143 -8.54 -1.79 10.66
N TRP A 144 -8.39 -1.15 9.51
CA TRP A 144 -9.14 0.03 9.09
C TRP A 144 -9.78 -0.18 7.73
N GLU A 145 -10.98 0.33 7.55
CA GLU A 145 -11.74 0.25 6.29
C GLU A 145 -12.36 1.59 5.91
N TRP A 146 -12.60 1.79 4.62
CA TRP A 146 -13.23 3.01 4.11
C TRP A 146 -14.64 2.75 3.66
N HIS A 147 -15.63 3.24 4.40
CA HIS A 147 -17.05 3.14 4.05
C HIS A 147 -17.58 4.54 3.74
N GLY A 148 -18.11 4.75 2.53
CA GLY A 148 -18.67 6.06 2.13
C GLY A 148 -17.68 7.23 2.27
N GLY A 149 -16.38 6.97 2.09
CA GLY A 149 -15.30 7.96 2.24
C GLY A 149 -14.81 8.17 3.67
N ARG A 150 -15.45 7.57 4.67
CA ARG A 150 -15.02 7.64 6.08
C ARG A 150 -14.15 6.45 6.44
N GLN A 151 -13.09 6.71 7.18
CA GLN A 151 -12.25 5.69 7.76
C GLN A 151 -12.88 5.14 9.04
N ILE A 152 -13.07 3.83 9.11
CA ILE A 152 -13.70 3.12 10.24
C ILE A 152 -12.72 2.07 10.75
N ARG A 153 -12.49 2.05 12.08
CA ARG A 153 -11.72 0.99 12.73
C ARG A 153 -12.59 -0.26 12.86
N VAL A 154 -12.07 -1.41 12.42
CA VAL A 154 -12.79 -2.68 12.48
C VAL A 154 -12.53 -3.35 13.82
N VAL A 155 -13.62 -3.56 14.57
CA VAL A 155 -13.63 -4.24 15.88
C VAL A 155 -14.23 -5.62 15.72
N HIS A 156 -13.66 -6.62 16.38
CA HIS A 156 -14.19 -7.99 16.47
C HIS A 156 -14.50 -8.34 17.93
N ALA A 157 -15.07 -9.52 18.17
CA ALA A 157 -15.50 -9.94 19.51
C ALA A 157 -14.37 -9.96 20.56
N GLY A 158 -13.13 -10.20 20.14
CA GLY A 158 -11.93 -10.20 20.98
C GLY A 158 -11.20 -8.86 21.06
N GLY A 159 -11.76 -7.77 20.51
CA GLY A 159 -11.19 -6.43 20.57
C GLY A 159 -10.84 -5.83 19.20
N ILE A 160 -9.82 -4.97 19.17
CA ILE A 160 -9.45 -4.17 17.99
C ILE A 160 -8.20 -4.69 17.25
N HIS A 161 -7.48 -5.64 17.85
CA HIS A 161 -6.20 -6.11 17.34
C HIS A 161 -6.35 -7.31 16.41
N TRP A 162 -5.54 -7.32 15.37
CA TRP A 162 -5.47 -8.33 14.32
C TRP A 162 -4.03 -8.79 14.21
N LYS A 163 -3.81 -10.08 14.00
CA LYS A 163 -2.50 -10.67 13.77
C LYS A 163 -2.48 -11.39 12.44
N TYR A 164 -1.38 -11.24 11.72
CA TYR A 164 -1.18 -11.95 10.47
C TYR A 164 -0.62 -13.35 10.76
N HIS A 165 -1.32 -14.39 10.30
CA HIS A 165 -0.94 -15.78 10.49
C HIS A 165 -1.48 -16.64 9.34
N ASN A 166 -0.65 -17.54 8.79
CA ASN A 166 -1.00 -18.39 7.64
C ASN A 166 -1.68 -17.61 6.51
N GLN A 167 -1.02 -16.53 6.08
CA GLN A 167 -1.42 -15.65 4.98
C GLN A 167 -2.75 -14.91 5.19
N ASN A 168 -3.30 -14.91 6.42
CA ASN A 168 -4.59 -14.31 6.74
C ASN A 168 -4.50 -13.50 8.04
N TYR A 169 -5.34 -12.46 8.15
CA TYR A 169 -5.50 -11.75 9.42
C TYR A 169 -6.55 -12.42 10.28
N GLN A 170 -6.17 -12.72 11.51
CA GLN A 170 -7.04 -13.32 12.51
C GLN A 170 -7.21 -12.37 13.70
N PRO A 171 -8.40 -12.38 14.35
CA PRO A 171 -8.61 -11.77 15.65
C PRO A 171 -7.51 -12.10 16.66
N ALA A 172 -6.77 -11.08 17.09
CA ALA A 172 -5.82 -11.23 18.18
C ALA A 172 -6.54 -10.98 19.49
N HIS A 173 -6.80 -12.05 20.23
CA HIS A 173 -7.35 -11.95 21.58
C HIS A 173 -6.19 -11.56 22.50
N ASN A 174 -6.33 -10.43 23.20
CA ASN A 174 -5.55 -10.25 24.41
C ASN A 174 -6.07 -11.32 25.37
N VAL A 175 -5.31 -12.41 25.55
CA VAL A 175 -5.52 -13.27 26.71
C VAL A 175 -5.19 -12.37 27.91
N MET A 176 -6.22 -11.75 28.49
CA MET A 176 -6.10 -11.33 29.88
C MET A 176 -5.89 -12.63 30.65
N VAL A 177 -4.64 -12.88 31.00
CA VAL A 177 -4.31 -13.86 32.04
C VAL A 177 -5.06 -13.37 33.27
N ALA A 178 -6.16 -14.04 33.59
CA ALA A 178 -6.81 -13.88 34.88
C ALA A 178 -5.80 -14.32 35.93
N TRP A 179 -5.51 -13.41 36.86
CA TRP A 179 -4.74 -13.68 38.08
C TRP A 179 -5.41 -14.75 38.92
#